data_AF-A0A101HHD8-F1
#
_entry.id   AF-A0A101HHD8-F1
#
_cell.length_a   1.000
_cell.length_b   1.000
_cell.length_c   1.000
_cell.angle_alpha   90.00
_cell.angle_beta   90.00
_cell.angle_gamma   90.00
#
_symmetry.space_group_name_H-M   'P 1'
#
loop_
_entity.id
_entity.type
_entity.pdbx_description
1 polymer ?
#
loop_
_entity_poly.entity_id
_entity_poly.type
_entity_poly.pdbx_seq_one_letter_code
_entity_poly.pdbx_strand_id
1 'polypeptide(L)'
;FLMENGRTIDDPQSGYVEEGFAEEPNQHWNPNNRNINIEEGRKQMISDIRKSDAWGHWKGDWNMYANREPRFYASILYNRRVIPQIPDDVNKRNYYNSPGQQDGFGRVELYYGGVSRQSGSYTFFSRTGYLAFKRVDPMDNMRDRVFNQDVIKIFIRYAEVLLNYIEALNEYDPGNPNIRKYWDMIRDRAGVPSVFVTNPEITGDKELQREFILRERQIELCIEGDRYFTTRRRWLSHTPDEGGPVDNRKYGDGGRMWGMDINAGDPASNNFSFTGFYKRVPFEERVFRKAYYLFPIPQTEIDKSENMVQNPWW
;
A
#
# COMPACT_ATOMS: atom_id res chain seq x y z
N PHE A 1 1.42 -0.72 -6.29
CA PHE A 1 2.84 -1.12 -6.21
C PHE A 1 3.17 -2.08 -7.32
N LEU A 2 4.42 -2.05 -7.74
CA LEU A 2 5.03 -2.86 -8.79
C LEU A 2 5.60 -4.16 -8.21
N MET A 3 6.03 -5.04 -9.09
CA MET A 3 6.98 -6.11 -8.78
C MET A 3 8.40 -5.52 -8.64
N GLU A 4 9.32 -6.27 -8.04
CA GLU A 4 10.70 -5.86 -7.79
C GLU A 4 11.46 -5.50 -9.08
N ASN A 5 11.13 -6.16 -10.18
CA ASN A 5 11.65 -5.85 -11.52
C ASN A 5 11.03 -4.57 -12.14
N GLY A 6 10.21 -3.83 -11.41
CA GLY A 6 9.60 -2.56 -11.84
C GLY A 6 8.37 -2.70 -12.73
N ARG A 7 7.89 -3.92 -13.02
CA ARG A 7 6.71 -4.20 -13.83
C ARG A 7 5.42 -4.22 -13.00
N THR A 8 4.27 -3.98 -13.63
CA THR A 8 2.96 -4.14 -12.98
C THR A 8 2.61 -5.61 -12.79
N ILE A 9 1.67 -5.93 -11.91
CA ILE A 9 1.22 -7.32 -11.70
C ILE A 9 0.48 -7.90 -12.91
N ASP A 10 -0.05 -7.03 -13.78
CA ASP A 10 -0.77 -7.40 -14.99
C ASP A 10 0.18 -7.65 -16.18
N ASP A 11 1.46 -7.31 -16.04
CA ASP A 11 2.48 -7.57 -17.05
C ASP A 11 2.88 -9.06 -17.00
N PRO A 12 2.76 -9.82 -18.11
CA PRO A 12 3.12 -11.23 -18.14
C PRO A 12 4.59 -11.52 -17.81
N GLN A 13 5.48 -10.55 -18.00
CA GLN A 13 6.91 -10.66 -17.69
C GLN A 13 7.24 -10.25 -16.25
N SER A 14 6.24 -9.87 -15.46
CA SER A 14 6.42 -9.44 -14.08
C SER A 14 6.83 -10.56 -13.13
N GLY A 15 6.51 -11.81 -13.46
CA GLY A 15 6.67 -12.96 -12.57
C GLY A 15 5.67 -12.97 -11.41
N TYR A 16 4.58 -12.20 -11.51
CA TYR A 16 3.54 -12.17 -10.50
C TYR A 16 2.79 -13.51 -10.41
N VAL A 17 2.55 -13.96 -9.18
CA VAL A 17 1.74 -15.13 -8.87
C VAL A 17 0.69 -14.70 -7.83
N GLU A 18 -0.58 -14.88 -8.13
CA GLU A 18 -1.67 -14.44 -7.23
C GLU A 18 -1.83 -15.39 -6.04
N GLU A 19 -1.80 -16.70 -6.28
CA GLU A 19 -2.20 -17.70 -5.30
C GLU A 19 -1.04 -18.59 -4.81
N GLY A 20 -1.24 -19.21 -3.66
CA GLY A 20 -0.27 -20.09 -3.02
C GLY A 20 0.69 -19.33 -2.11
N PHE A 21 1.53 -20.11 -1.43
CA PHE A 21 2.54 -19.58 -0.51
C PHE A 21 3.90 -19.58 -1.18
N ALA A 22 4.69 -18.53 -0.92
CA ALA A 22 6.03 -18.39 -1.41
C ALA A 22 6.92 -19.52 -0.87
N GLU A 23 7.49 -20.30 -1.77
CA GLU A 23 8.34 -21.45 -1.42
C GLU A 23 9.74 -21.00 -0.97
N GLU A 24 10.21 -19.88 -1.51
CA GLU A 24 11.47 -19.24 -1.21
C GLU A 24 11.24 -17.81 -0.71
N PRO A 25 12.07 -17.31 0.22
CA PRO A 25 11.96 -15.91 0.68
C PRO A 25 12.55 -14.93 -0.35
N ASN A 26 12.20 -13.64 -0.23
CA ASN A 26 12.85 -12.60 -1.05
C ASN A 26 14.34 -12.50 -0.74
N GLN A 27 15.19 -12.18 -1.71
CA GLN A 27 16.64 -12.03 -1.51
C GLN A 27 17.04 -11.04 -0.39
N HIS A 28 16.21 -10.03 -0.11
CA HIS A 28 16.47 -9.00 0.92
C HIS A 28 15.89 -9.34 2.29
N TRP A 29 15.27 -10.51 2.46
CA TRP A 29 14.58 -10.85 3.70
C TRP A 29 15.51 -11.00 4.89
N ASN A 30 16.75 -11.49 4.69
CA ASN A 30 17.74 -11.74 5.73
C ASN A 30 19.17 -11.56 5.18
N PRO A 31 19.56 -10.33 4.81
CA PRO A 31 20.82 -10.07 4.11
C PRO A 31 22.05 -10.28 5.00
N ASN A 32 21.86 -10.21 6.31
CA ASN A 32 22.92 -10.41 7.31
C ASN A 32 23.03 -11.85 7.82
N ASN A 33 22.33 -12.82 7.19
CA ASN A 33 22.34 -14.24 7.56
C ASN A 33 22.06 -14.49 9.04
N ARG A 34 21.11 -13.74 9.63
CA ARG A 34 20.71 -13.89 11.03
C ARG A 34 20.15 -15.29 11.27
N ASN A 35 20.63 -15.98 12.30
CA ASN A 35 20.09 -17.27 12.70
C ASN A 35 18.78 -17.09 13.47
N ILE A 36 17.66 -17.10 12.75
CA ILE A 36 16.32 -16.83 13.31
C ILE A 36 15.81 -17.91 14.28
N ASN A 37 16.47 -19.06 14.37
CA ASN A 37 16.08 -20.17 15.25
C ASN A 37 16.54 -19.99 16.70
N ILE A 38 17.37 -18.97 16.97
CA ILE A 38 17.81 -18.60 18.31
C ILE A 38 17.34 -17.20 18.67
N GLU A 39 17.19 -16.94 19.97
CA GLU A 39 16.65 -15.67 20.45
C GLU A 39 17.47 -14.46 19.96
N GLU A 40 18.79 -14.55 20.03
CA GLU A 40 19.68 -13.46 19.64
C GLU A 40 19.56 -13.13 18.14
N GLY A 41 19.57 -14.15 17.28
CA GLY A 41 19.40 -13.96 15.84
C GLY A 41 18.01 -13.45 15.46
N ARG A 42 16.96 -13.85 16.18
CA ARG A 42 15.61 -13.27 16.04
C ARG A 42 15.61 -11.78 16.38
N LYS A 43 16.22 -11.37 17.50
CA LYS A 43 16.33 -9.96 17.91
C LYS A 43 17.11 -9.13 16.88
N GLN A 44 18.21 -9.68 16.37
CA GLN A 44 18.99 -9.06 15.30
C GLN A 44 18.17 -8.90 14.02
N MET A 45 17.42 -9.93 13.63
CA MET A 45 16.55 -9.91 12.46
C MET A 45 15.47 -8.82 12.56
N ILE A 46 14.86 -8.67 13.73
CA ILE A 46 13.91 -7.57 14.02
C ILE A 46 14.60 -6.21 13.91
N SER A 47 15.80 -6.06 14.49
CA SER A 47 16.57 -4.81 14.40
C SER A 47 16.85 -4.45 12.94
N ASP A 48 17.22 -5.42 12.12
CA ASP A 48 17.47 -5.22 10.69
C ASP A 48 16.18 -4.74 9.98
N ILE A 49 15.00 -5.30 10.31
CA ILE A 49 13.70 -4.81 9.79
C ILE A 49 13.46 -3.36 10.22
N ARG A 50 13.69 -3.01 11.49
CA ARG A 50 13.45 -1.65 12.00
C ARG A 50 14.33 -0.61 11.31
N LYS A 51 15.57 -0.98 11.01
CA LYS A 51 16.53 -0.11 10.32
C LYS A 51 16.35 -0.10 8.80
N SER A 52 15.40 -0.90 8.29
CA SER A 52 15.19 -1.13 6.85
C SER A 52 16.40 -1.80 6.16
N ASP A 53 17.29 -2.43 6.93
CA ASP A 53 18.40 -3.23 6.41
C ASP A 53 17.88 -4.57 5.85
N ALA A 54 16.74 -5.07 6.37
CA ALA A 54 16.06 -6.24 5.86
C ALA A 54 14.60 -5.94 5.51
N TRP A 55 14.15 -6.43 4.36
CA TRP A 55 12.80 -6.23 3.84
C TRP A 55 12.41 -7.34 2.87
N GLY A 56 11.16 -7.36 2.42
CA GLY A 56 10.68 -8.39 1.52
C GLY A 56 9.81 -9.44 2.22
N HIS A 57 9.23 -10.32 1.39
CA HIS A 57 8.41 -11.42 1.86
C HIS A 57 9.28 -12.56 2.40
N TRP A 58 8.73 -13.31 3.34
CA TRP A 58 9.35 -14.50 3.91
C TRP A 58 8.80 -15.75 3.24
N LYS A 59 9.51 -16.87 3.40
CA LYS A 59 8.97 -18.19 3.04
C LYS A 59 7.64 -18.41 3.77
N GLY A 60 6.64 -18.82 2.99
CA GLY A 60 5.28 -19.04 3.46
C GLY A 60 4.39 -17.79 3.47
N ASP A 61 4.90 -16.61 3.11
CA ASP A 61 4.01 -15.47 2.82
C ASP A 61 3.18 -15.77 1.56
N TRP A 62 2.00 -15.18 1.44
CA TRP A 62 1.16 -15.40 0.26
C TRP A 62 1.77 -14.74 -0.98
N ASN A 63 1.72 -15.43 -2.12
CA ASN A 63 2.43 -15.05 -3.34
C ASN A 63 2.05 -13.65 -3.86
N MET A 64 0.83 -13.19 -3.61
CA MET A 64 0.43 -11.82 -3.99
C MET A 64 1.29 -10.72 -3.31
N TYR A 65 1.94 -11.02 -2.18
CA TYR A 65 2.83 -10.13 -1.44
C TYR A 65 4.31 -10.38 -1.75
N ALA A 66 4.61 -11.43 -2.53
CA ALA A 66 5.97 -11.81 -2.86
C ALA A 66 6.56 -10.91 -3.95
N ASN A 67 7.88 -10.74 -3.90
CA ASN A 67 8.69 -10.04 -4.90
C ASN A 67 8.14 -8.67 -5.34
N ARG A 68 7.53 -7.93 -4.42
CA ARG A 68 7.06 -6.56 -4.65
C ARG A 68 8.23 -5.57 -4.55
N GLU A 69 8.05 -4.37 -5.09
CA GLU A 69 9.04 -3.29 -4.93
C GLU A 69 9.23 -2.87 -3.45
N PRO A 70 10.38 -2.28 -3.07
CA PRO A 70 10.66 -1.86 -1.69
C PRO A 70 9.58 -0.99 -1.06
N ARG A 71 8.97 -0.09 -1.85
CA ARG A 71 7.92 0.83 -1.38
C ARG A 71 6.66 0.12 -0.91
N PHE A 72 6.35 -1.08 -1.42
CA PHE A 72 5.24 -1.89 -0.92
C PHE A 72 5.48 -2.28 0.54
N TYR A 73 6.66 -2.85 0.83
CA TYR A 73 7.04 -3.21 2.18
C TYR A 73 7.27 -1.97 3.06
N ALA A 74 7.70 -0.83 2.52
CA ALA A 74 7.78 0.40 3.33
C ALA A 74 6.39 0.97 3.71
N SER A 75 5.32 0.61 2.99
CA SER A 75 4.04 1.35 3.08
C SER A 75 2.86 0.52 3.58
N ILE A 76 2.90 -0.82 3.44
CA ILE A 76 1.74 -1.69 3.68
C ILE A 76 2.07 -2.80 4.67
N LEU A 77 1.31 -2.87 5.77
CA LEU A 77 1.25 -4.07 6.61
C LEU A 77 0.17 -5.02 6.03
N TYR A 78 0.55 -6.28 5.86
CA TYR A 78 -0.30 -7.35 5.32
C TYR A 78 -0.24 -8.58 6.24
N ASN A 79 -1.13 -9.54 6.03
CA ASN A 79 -1.23 -10.74 6.87
C ASN A 79 0.12 -11.50 6.93
N ARG A 80 0.51 -11.99 8.11
CA ARG A 80 1.78 -12.70 8.42
C ARG A 80 3.04 -11.82 8.53
N ARG A 81 2.96 -10.54 8.14
CA ARG A 81 4.11 -9.64 8.25
C ARG A 81 4.50 -9.37 9.70
N VAL A 82 5.80 -9.29 9.99
CA VAL A 82 6.33 -8.91 11.31
C VAL A 82 5.95 -7.46 11.64
N ILE A 83 5.52 -7.23 12.88
CA ILE A 83 5.22 -5.89 13.40
C ILE A 83 6.49 -5.34 14.09
N PRO A 84 7.19 -4.37 13.47
CA PRO A 84 8.45 -3.88 14.02
C PRO A 84 8.28 -3.13 15.34
N GLN A 85 7.11 -2.50 15.57
CA GLN A 85 6.85 -1.69 16.75
C GLN A 85 6.56 -2.48 18.04
N ILE A 86 6.58 -3.82 17.98
CA ILE A 86 6.51 -4.62 19.20
C ILE A 86 7.93 -4.73 19.77
N PRO A 87 8.16 -4.57 21.08
CA PRO A 87 9.47 -4.74 21.71
C PRO A 87 10.02 -6.17 21.56
N ASP A 88 11.31 -6.33 21.83
CA ASP A 88 12.06 -7.55 21.48
C ASP A 88 11.79 -8.75 22.38
N ASP A 89 11.16 -8.50 23.54
CA ASP A 89 10.69 -9.51 24.47
C ASP A 89 9.72 -10.50 23.80
N VAL A 90 10.03 -11.79 23.93
CA VAL A 90 9.28 -12.86 23.27
C VAL A 90 7.84 -12.96 23.75
N ASN A 91 7.58 -12.73 25.05
CA ASN A 91 6.22 -12.80 25.61
C ASN A 91 5.37 -11.64 25.11
N LYS A 92 5.94 -10.43 25.04
CA LYS A 92 5.28 -9.25 24.48
C LYS A 92 4.98 -9.41 22.99
N ARG A 93 5.82 -10.12 22.23
CA ARG A 93 5.56 -10.45 20.82
C ARG A 93 4.46 -11.49 20.66
N ASN A 94 4.54 -12.57 21.42
CA ASN A 94 3.55 -13.64 21.40
C ASN A 94 2.17 -13.18 21.87
N TYR A 95 2.07 -12.10 22.65
CA TYR A 95 0.79 -11.44 22.96
C TYR A 95 0.01 -11.00 21.71
N TYR A 96 0.70 -10.70 20.60
CA TYR A 96 0.08 -10.28 19.35
C TYR A 96 -0.16 -11.43 18.36
N ASN A 97 0.02 -12.69 18.79
CA ASN A 97 -0.27 -13.86 17.97
C ASN A 97 -1.15 -14.87 18.72
N SER A 98 -2.01 -15.53 17.95
CA SER A 98 -2.82 -16.64 18.44
C SER A 98 -1.93 -17.77 18.97
N PRO A 99 -2.34 -18.56 19.99
CA PRO A 99 -1.46 -19.52 20.67
C PRO A 99 -0.69 -20.48 19.74
N GLY A 100 -1.32 -20.98 18.68
CA GLY A 100 -0.69 -21.87 17.69
C GLY A 100 0.27 -21.19 16.71
N GLN A 101 0.43 -19.86 16.79
CA GLN A 101 1.22 -19.04 15.86
C GLN A 101 2.34 -18.26 16.56
N GLN A 102 2.59 -18.57 17.83
CA GLN A 102 3.60 -17.90 18.65
C GLN A 102 5.00 -18.41 18.27
N ASP A 103 5.71 -17.64 17.44
CA ASP A 103 7.09 -17.91 17.00
C ASP A 103 8.09 -16.86 17.54
N GLY A 104 7.63 -15.95 18.40
CA GLY A 104 8.42 -14.87 18.95
C GLY A 104 8.66 -13.69 18.00
N PHE A 105 8.08 -13.66 16.80
CA PHE A 105 8.22 -12.52 15.89
C PHE A 105 7.15 -11.45 16.09
N GLY A 106 5.93 -11.79 16.48
CA GLY A 106 4.84 -10.81 16.56
C GLY A 106 4.39 -10.39 15.16
N ARG A 107 3.49 -11.17 14.57
CA ARG A 107 3.03 -11.01 13.18
C ARG A 107 1.59 -10.54 13.10
N VAL A 108 1.25 -9.79 12.05
CA VAL A 108 -0.13 -9.34 11.82
C VAL A 108 -1.03 -10.52 11.46
N GLU A 109 -2.16 -10.69 12.14
CA GLU A 109 -3.15 -11.76 11.90
C GLU A 109 -4.49 -11.16 11.45
N LEU A 110 -4.64 -10.93 10.15
CA LEU A 110 -5.81 -10.23 9.56
C LEU A 110 -6.96 -11.16 9.17
N TYR A 111 -6.78 -12.47 9.29
CA TYR A 111 -7.83 -13.47 9.05
C TYR A 111 -8.84 -13.53 10.20
N TYR A 112 -10.05 -14.01 9.93
CA TYR A 112 -11.11 -14.11 10.94
C TYR A 112 -10.68 -15.00 12.11
N GLY A 113 -10.67 -14.45 13.34
CA GLY A 113 -10.20 -15.14 14.55
C GLY A 113 -8.77 -14.78 14.96
N GLY A 114 -7.98 -14.17 14.07
CA GLY A 114 -6.64 -13.69 14.35
C GLY A 114 -6.62 -12.50 15.31
N VAL A 115 -5.49 -12.24 15.97
CA VAL A 115 -5.38 -11.14 16.95
C VAL A 115 -5.66 -9.76 16.33
N SER A 116 -5.30 -9.53 15.06
CA SER A 116 -5.57 -8.27 14.36
C SER A 116 -6.98 -8.21 13.72
N ARG A 117 -7.71 -9.32 13.74
CA ARG A 117 -9.11 -9.46 13.29
C ARG A 117 -9.85 -10.47 14.19
N GLN A 118 -10.07 -10.08 15.43
CA GLN A 118 -10.73 -10.91 16.43
C GLN A 118 -12.18 -11.19 16.05
N SER A 119 -12.73 -12.35 16.45
CA SER A 119 -14.09 -12.76 16.07
C SER A 119 -15.22 -12.10 16.87
N GLY A 120 -14.90 -11.41 17.97
CA GLY A 120 -15.88 -10.76 18.85
C GLY A 120 -16.53 -9.51 18.25
N SER A 121 -17.39 -8.86 19.04
CA SER A 121 -18.16 -7.66 18.64
C SER A 121 -17.32 -6.38 18.48
N TYR A 122 -16.00 -6.45 18.63
CA TYR A 122 -15.12 -5.31 18.42
C TYR A 122 -15.11 -4.92 16.94
N THR A 123 -15.35 -3.64 16.65
CA THR A 123 -15.35 -3.09 15.28
C THR A 123 -14.01 -2.50 14.86
N PHE A 124 -12.97 -2.63 15.69
CA PHE A 124 -11.63 -2.06 15.45
C PHE A 124 -10.71 -3.06 14.74
N PHE A 125 -11.01 -3.35 13.47
CA PHE A 125 -10.17 -4.20 12.62
C PHE A 125 -10.13 -3.65 11.19
N SER A 126 -9.14 -4.08 10.41
CA SER A 126 -9.06 -3.69 9.00
C SER A 126 -10.21 -4.30 8.20
N ARG A 127 -10.99 -3.46 7.50
CA ARG A 127 -12.05 -3.92 6.59
C ARG A 127 -11.52 -4.46 5.26
N THR A 128 -10.24 -4.25 4.96
CA THR A 128 -9.65 -4.59 3.65
C THR A 128 -8.67 -5.75 3.72
N GLY A 129 -8.27 -6.18 4.93
CA GLY A 129 -7.16 -7.12 5.10
C GLY A 129 -5.78 -6.50 4.85
N TYR A 130 -5.68 -5.17 4.91
CA TYR A 130 -4.42 -4.41 4.84
C TYR A 130 -4.40 -3.29 5.88
N LEU A 131 -3.20 -2.87 6.30
CA LEU A 131 -2.99 -1.73 7.18
C LEU A 131 -1.97 -0.75 6.57
N ALA A 132 -2.18 0.53 6.81
CA ALA A 132 -1.21 1.56 6.47
C ALA A 132 0.01 1.47 7.39
N PHE A 133 1.21 1.47 6.82
CA PHE A 133 2.48 1.42 7.56
C PHE A 133 3.37 2.65 7.31
N LYS A 134 3.17 3.32 6.17
CA LYS A 134 3.92 4.53 5.84
C LYS A 134 3.71 5.60 6.90
N ARG A 135 4.78 6.32 7.26
CA ARG A 135 4.81 7.35 8.32
C ARG A 135 4.59 6.80 9.73
N VAL A 136 4.71 5.49 9.95
CA VAL A 136 4.81 4.92 11.29
C VAL A 136 6.27 4.62 11.57
N ASP A 137 6.80 5.15 12.66
CA ASP A 137 8.18 4.90 13.05
C ASP A 137 8.34 3.42 13.44
N PRO A 138 9.22 2.65 12.78
CA PRO A 138 9.42 1.25 13.13
C PRO A 138 10.12 1.06 14.49
N MET A 139 10.72 2.11 15.04
CA MET A 139 11.40 2.10 16.35
C MET A 139 10.45 2.37 17.52
N ASP A 140 9.21 2.78 17.26
CA ASP A 140 8.19 2.94 18.28
C ASP A 140 7.92 1.63 19.03
N ASN A 141 7.47 1.74 20.27
CA ASN A 141 7.05 0.61 21.09
C ASN A 141 5.56 0.76 21.43
N MET A 142 4.73 0.09 20.63
CA MET A 142 3.27 0.15 20.79
C MET A 142 2.77 -0.59 22.04
N ARG A 143 3.52 -1.57 22.56
CA ARG A 143 3.10 -2.40 23.71
C ARG A 143 3.30 -1.69 25.04
N ASP A 144 4.41 -0.99 25.18
CA ASP A 144 4.80 -0.25 26.38
C ASP A 144 4.51 1.25 26.27
N ARG A 145 3.93 1.68 25.13
CA ARG A 145 3.55 3.07 24.84
C ARG A 145 4.72 4.04 24.87
N VAL A 146 5.87 3.61 24.34
CA VAL A 146 7.04 4.48 24.16
C VAL A 146 7.10 4.85 22.68
N PHE A 147 6.77 6.09 22.36
CA PHE A 147 6.69 6.57 20.99
C PHE A 147 7.65 7.74 20.80
N ASN A 148 8.32 7.76 19.64
CA ASN A 148 9.07 8.91 19.19
C ASN A 148 8.11 10.11 19.02
N GLN A 149 8.41 11.21 19.70
CA GLN A 149 7.59 12.43 19.64
C GLN A 149 8.00 13.35 18.49
N ASP A 150 9.14 13.10 17.86
CA ASP A 150 9.67 13.90 16.75
C ASP A 150 8.99 13.51 15.43
N VAL A 151 7.72 13.87 15.29
CA VAL A 151 6.91 13.56 14.10
C VAL A 151 6.86 14.75 13.14
N ILE A 152 7.36 14.56 11.92
CA ILE A 152 7.29 15.57 10.86
C ILE A 152 6.04 15.37 10.01
N LYS A 153 5.24 16.44 9.85
CA LYS A 153 4.15 16.48 8.88
C LYS A 153 4.66 17.00 7.54
N ILE A 154 4.81 16.09 6.58
CA ILE A 154 5.25 16.44 5.23
C ILE A 154 4.06 16.88 4.39
N PHE A 155 4.07 18.16 3.98
CA PHE A 155 3.10 18.74 3.05
C PHE A 155 3.60 18.73 1.60
N ILE A 156 4.87 19.06 1.38
CA ILE A 156 5.54 19.05 0.08
C ILE A 156 6.89 18.38 0.26
N ARG A 157 7.28 17.53 -0.68
CA ARG A 157 8.61 16.92 -0.71
C ARG A 157 9.15 16.85 -2.13
N TYR A 158 10.47 16.75 -2.25
CA TYR A 158 11.15 16.89 -3.54
C TYR A 158 10.65 15.92 -4.62
N ALA A 159 10.31 14.67 -4.29
CA ALA A 159 9.76 13.75 -5.28
C ALA A 159 8.41 14.23 -5.87
N GLU A 160 7.58 14.93 -5.11
CA GLU A 160 6.35 15.53 -5.64
C GLU A 160 6.67 16.64 -6.65
N VAL A 161 7.69 17.47 -6.38
CA VAL A 161 8.15 18.50 -7.32
C VAL A 161 8.63 17.87 -8.63
N LEU A 162 9.38 16.77 -8.55
CA LEU A 162 9.83 16.02 -9.73
C LEU A 162 8.64 15.43 -10.51
N LEU A 163 7.67 14.82 -9.80
CA LEU A 163 6.45 14.28 -10.42
C LEU A 163 5.62 15.37 -11.10
N ASN A 164 5.46 16.53 -10.47
CA ASN A 164 4.76 17.69 -11.06
C ASN A 164 5.47 18.15 -12.33
N TYR A 165 6.80 18.23 -12.31
CA TYR A 165 7.60 18.67 -13.45
C TYR A 165 7.49 17.70 -14.63
N ILE A 166 7.68 16.38 -14.42
CA ILE A 166 7.57 15.41 -15.52
C ILE A 166 6.14 15.29 -16.04
N GLU A 167 5.13 15.44 -15.18
CA GLU A 167 3.73 15.43 -15.60
C GLU A 167 3.43 16.63 -16.51
N ALA A 168 3.83 17.84 -16.10
CA ALA A 168 3.66 19.04 -16.92
C ALA A 168 4.45 18.96 -18.23
N LEU A 169 5.68 18.47 -18.17
CA LEU A 169 6.55 18.34 -19.34
C LEU A 169 5.99 17.32 -20.34
N ASN A 170 5.42 16.21 -19.86
CA ASN A 170 4.75 15.24 -20.72
C ASN A 170 3.57 15.84 -21.52
N GLU A 171 2.80 16.75 -20.91
CA GLU A 171 1.69 17.41 -21.61
C GLU A 171 2.15 18.41 -22.67
N TYR A 172 3.33 19.00 -22.49
CA TYR A 172 3.86 20.05 -23.36
C TYR A 172 4.81 19.49 -24.44
N ASP A 173 5.77 18.68 -24.05
CA ASP A 173 6.85 18.11 -24.86
C ASP A 173 7.15 16.66 -24.39
N PRO A 174 6.35 15.67 -24.82
CA PRO A 174 6.47 14.28 -24.35
C PRO A 174 7.78 13.60 -24.76
N GLY A 175 8.48 14.13 -25.77
CA GLY A 175 9.79 13.62 -26.20
C GLY A 175 10.96 14.18 -25.39
N ASN A 176 10.70 15.04 -24.40
CA ASN A 176 11.76 15.71 -23.68
C ASN A 176 12.61 14.74 -22.84
N PRO A 177 13.95 14.72 -22.98
CA PRO A 177 14.81 13.80 -22.25
C PRO A 177 14.79 14.02 -20.72
N ASN A 178 14.36 15.20 -20.26
CA ASN A 178 14.22 15.45 -18.83
C ASN A 178 13.11 14.62 -18.17
N ILE A 179 12.10 14.15 -18.91
CA ILE A 179 11.06 13.26 -18.37
C ILE A 179 11.72 12.01 -17.80
N ARG A 180 12.55 11.34 -18.60
CA ARG A 180 13.30 10.16 -18.15
C ARG A 180 14.25 10.48 -17.01
N LYS A 181 15.06 11.53 -17.15
CA LYS A 181 16.05 11.93 -16.14
C LYS A 181 15.43 12.08 -14.74
N TYR A 182 14.36 12.85 -14.62
CA TYR A 182 13.76 13.15 -13.30
C TYR A 182 12.87 12.02 -12.78
N TRP A 183 12.30 11.20 -13.67
CA TRP A 183 11.59 10.00 -13.26
C TRP A 183 12.55 8.93 -12.73
N ASP A 184 13.67 8.71 -13.41
CA ASP A 184 14.70 7.76 -12.99
C ASP A 184 15.27 8.15 -11.61
N MET A 185 15.44 9.44 -11.29
CA MET A 185 15.81 9.89 -9.93
C MET A 185 14.87 9.37 -8.82
N ILE A 186 13.56 9.28 -9.09
CA ILE A 186 12.58 8.77 -8.12
C ILE A 186 12.70 7.25 -7.99
N ARG A 187 12.82 6.57 -9.13
CA ARG A 187 12.83 5.12 -9.26
C ARG A 187 14.12 4.50 -8.75
N ASP A 188 15.26 5.10 -9.08
CA ASP A 188 16.58 4.70 -8.58
C ASP A 188 16.64 4.77 -7.05
N ARG A 189 16.14 5.87 -6.46
CA ARG A 189 16.04 5.99 -5.00
C ARG A 189 15.13 4.92 -4.40
N ALA A 190 14.05 4.58 -5.09
CA ALA A 190 13.12 3.53 -4.66
C ALA A 190 13.64 2.11 -4.90
N GLY A 191 14.80 1.94 -5.55
CA GLY A 191 15.39 0.64 -5.86
C GLY A 191 14.64 -0.13 -6.94
N VAL A 192 13.99 0.56 -7.90
CA VAL A 192 13.29 -0.09 -9.03
C VAL A 192 13.88 0.37 -10.37
N PRO A 193 13.95 -0.51 -11.40
CA PRO A 193 14.49 -0.15 -12.70
C PRO A 193 13.74 1.00 -13.37
N SER A 194 14.40 1.75 -14.25
CA SER A 194 13.78 2.78 -15.09
C SER A 194 12.53 2.24 -15.81
N VAL A 195 11.45 3.02 -15.79
CA VAL A 195 10.19 2.66 -16.47
C VAL A 195 10.40 2.54 -17.99
N PHE A 196 11.35 3.28 -18.56
CA PHE A 196 11.69 3.23 -19.99
C PHE A 196 12.48 1.97 -20.37
N VAL A 197 13.02 1.25 -19.39
CA VAL A 197 13.68 -0.05 -19.61
C VAL A 197 12.64 -1.18 -19.55
N THR A 198 11.68 -1.11 -18.62
CA THR A 198 10.62 -2.11 -18.50
C THR A 198 9.56 -1.95 -19.60
N ASN A 199 9.29 -0.70 -20.01
CA ASN A 199 8.24 -0.30 -20.93
C ASN A 199 8.79 0.68 -21.98
N PRO A 200 9.68 0.25 -22.89
CA PRO A 200 10.29 1.13 -23.88
C PRO A 200 9.27 1.82 -24.79
N GLU A 201 8.09 1.22 -24.99
CA GLU A 201 6.99 1.70 -25.82
C GLU A 201 6.40 3.03 -25.36
N ILE A 202 6.58 3.42 -24.09
CA ILE A 202 6.04 4.68 -23.60
C ILE A 202 6.84 5.89 -24.10
N THR A 203 8.07 5.70 -24.58
CA THR A 203 9.00 6.80 -24.89
C THR A 203 8.40 7.76 -25.92
N GLY A 204 8.11 9.00 -25.51
CA GLY A 204 7.53 10.01 -26.40
C GLY A 204 6.01 9.87 -26.62
N ASP A 205 5.38 8.82 -26.10
CA ASP A 205 3.93 8.65 -26.14
C ASP A 205 3.30 9.40 -24.95
N LYS A 206 2.66 10.53 -25.24
CA LYS A 206 2.05 11.38 -24.21
C LYS A 206 1.01 10.63 -23.36
N GLU A 207 0.18 9.81 -23.96
CA GLU A 207 -0.96 9.18 -23.30
C GLU A 207 -0.49 8.02 -22.41
N LEU A 208 0.41 7.19 -22.92
CA LEU A 208 1.04 6.12 -22.15
C LEU A 208 1.92 6.68 -21.02
N GLN A 209 2.77 7.67 -21.30
CA GLN A 209 3.58 8.32 -20.25
C GLN A 209 2.68 8.91 -19.17
N ARG A 210 1.56 9.57 -19.52
CA ARG A 210 0.63 10.11 -18.53
C ARG A 210 0.11 9.02 -17.60
N GLU A 211 -0.30 7.89 -18.15
CA GLU A 211 -0.81 6.78 -17.35
C GLU A 211 0.23 6.28 -16.35
N PHE A 212 1.46 6.03 -16.83
CA PHE A 212 2.56 5.56 -15.98
C PHE A 212 3.00 6.62 -14.96
N ILE A 213 3.00 7.92 -15.31
CA ILE A 213 3.30 9.02 -14.38
C ILE A 213 2.29 9.05 -13.24
N LEU A 214 1.00 8.95 -13.55
CA LEU A 214 -0.05 8.93 -12.54
C LEU A 214 0.04 7.68 -11.65
N ARG A 215 0.47 6.54 -12.21
CA ARG A 215 0.74 5.31 -11.43
C ARG A 215 1.95 5.47 -10.51
N GLU A 216 3.05 6.04 -11.01
CA GLU A 216 4.23 6.36 -10.19
C GLU A 216 3.84 7.31 -9.06
N ARG A 217 3.08 8.37 -9.37
CA ARG A 217 2.55 9.32 -8.38
C ARG A 217 1.72 8.63 -7.31
N GLN A 218 0.83 7.72 -7.70
CA GLN A 218 0.00 6.95 -6.77
C GLN A 218 0.84 6.09 -5.81
N ILE A 219 1.92 5.48 -6.31
CA ILE A 219 2.82 4.64 -5.51
C ILE A 219 3.67 5.51 -4.58
N GLU A 220 4.34 6.50 -5.16
CA GLU A 220 5.28 7.37 -4.46
C GLU A 220 4.59 8.16 -3.35
N LEU A 221 3.41 8.75 -3.64
CA LEU A 221 2.64 9.57 -2.71
C LEU A 221 1.48 8.82 -2.04
N CYS A 222 1.51 7.47 -2.02
CA CYS A 222 0.50 6.70 -1.31
C CYS A 222 0.43 7.12 0.18
N ILE A 223 -0.77 7.27 0.73
CA ILE A 223 -1.00 7.65 2.14
C ILE A 223 -0.46 9.07 2.46
N GLU A 224 -0.28 9.93 1.46
CA GLU A 224 0.18 11.31 1.62
C GLU A 224 -0.86 12.38 1.21
N GLY A 225 -2.11 11.97 0.98
CA GLY A 225 -3.21 12.88 0.63
C GLY A 225 -3.30 13.25 -0.86
N ASP A 226 -2.42 12.73 -1.71
CA ASP A 226 -2.36 13.11 -3.13
C ASP A 226 -3.52 12.56 -3.99
N ARG A 227 -3.87 11.28 -3.82
CA ARG A 227 -4.80 10.56 -4.72
C ARG A 227 -6.15 11.25 -4.88
N TYR A 228 -6.68 11.84 -3.81
CA TYR A 228 -7.95 12.57 -3.82
C TYR A 228 -7.92 13.74 -4.81
N PHE A 229 -6.87 14.57 -4.73
CA PHE A 229 -6.73 15.76 -5.56
C PHE A 229 -6.32 15.40 -6.99
N THR A 230 -5.42 14.42 -7.15
CA THR A 230 -4.96 13.96 -8.46
C THR A 230 -6.10 13.47 -9.34
N THR A 231 -7.02 12.65 -8.83
CA THR A 231 -8.15 12.19 -9.67
C THR A 231 -9.25 13.22 -9.85
N ARG A 232 -9.35 14.22 -9.00
CA ARG A 232 -10.29 15.32 -9.20
C ARG A 232 -9.78 16.26 -10.29
N ARG A 233 -8.53 16.70 -10.20
CA ARG A 233 -7.92 17.58 -11.22
C ARG A 233 -7.82 16.91 -12.60
N ARG A 234 -7.65 15.58 -12.64
CA ARG A 234 -7.60 14.79 -13.89
C ARG A 234 -8.95 14.27 -14.37
N TRP A 235 -10.05 14.57 -13.68
CA TRP A 235 -11.38 14.04 -14.02
C TRP A 235 -11.43 12.50 -14.05
N LEU A 236 -10.72 11.82 -13.15
CA LEU A 236 -10.66 10.35 -13.07
C LEU A 236 -11.53 9.77 -11.95
N SER A 237 -12.10 10.61 -11.08
CA SER A 237 -12.89 10.12 -9.92
C SER A 237 -14.23 9.51 -10.34
N HIS A 238 -14.72 9.86 -11.53
CA HIS A 238 -15.98 9.36 -12.08
C HIS A 238 -15.87 8.04 -12.87
N THR A 239 -14.67 7.45 -12.98
CA THR A 239 -14.47 6.19 -13.71
C THR A 239 -15.38 5.10 -13.12
N PRO A 240 -16.34 4.56 -13.89
CA PRO A 240 -17.39 3.69 -13.38
C PRO A 240 -16.87 2.28 -13.12
N ASP A 241 -17.42 1.60 -12.11
CA ASP A 241 -17.28 0.15 -11.93
C ASP A 241 -18.07 -0.58 -13.00
N GLU A 242 -17.39 -1.43 -13.77
CA GLU A 242 -18.01 -2.16 -14.88
C GLU A 242 -18.86 -3.35 -14.43
N GLY A 243 -18.91 -3.65 -13.12
CA GLY A 243 -19.76 -4.72 -12.60
C GLY A 243 -19.19 -6.14 -12.82
N GLY A 244 -17.99 -6.25 -13.38
CA GLY A 244 -17.32 -7.52 -13.64
C GLY A 244 -16.97 -8.32 -12.37
N PRO A 245 -16.55 -9.59 -12.53
CA PRO A 245 -16.10 -10.45 -11.42
C PRO A 245 -14.80 -9.97 -10.78
N VAL A 246 -14.01 -9.18 -11.52
CA VAL A 246 -12.80 -8.49 -11.06
C VAL A 246 -12.93 -7.02 -11.47
N ASP A 247 -12.51 -6.12 -10.58
CA ASP A 247 -12.42 -4.70 -10.88
C ASP A 247 -10.98 -4.33 -11.26
N ASN A 248 -10.78 -4.03 -12.55
CA ASN A 248 -9.47 -3.65 -13.11
C ASN A 248 -9.27 -2.14 -13.18
N ARG A 249 -10.14 -1.36 -12.54
CA ARG A 249 -10.06 0.10 -12.63
C ARG A 249 -8.82 0.63 -11.93
N LYS A 250 -8.13 1.51 -12.64
CA LYS A 250 -6.97 2.26 -12.11
C LYS A 250 -7.42 3.41 -11.21
N TYR A 251 -8.59 3.98 -11.52
CA TYR A 251 -9.18 5.14 -10.86
C TYR A 251 -10.69 4.97 -10.69
N GLY A 252 -11.33 5.92 -10.03
CA GLY A 252 -12.74 5.87 -9.70
C GLY A 252 -12.94 5.88 -8.19
N ASP A 253 -13.93 6.67 -7.75
CA ASP A 253 -14.29 6.82 -6.34
C ASP A 253 -15.69 6.25 -6.05
N GLY A 254 -16.40 5.73 -7.06
CA GLY A 254 -17.70 5.06 -6.96
C GLY A 254 -17.64 3.58 -7.36
N GLY A 255 -18.67 2.81 -7.03
CA GLY A 255 -18.76 1.36 -7.24
C GLY A 255 -18.10 0.54 -6.13
N ARG A 256 -17.86 -0.74 -6.40
CA ARG A 256 -17.33 -1.69 -5.42
C ARG A 256 -15.85 -1.41 -5.13
N MET A 257 -15.50 -1.46 -3.85
CA MET A 257 -14.14 -1.33 -3.34
C MET A 257 -13.70 -2.67 -2.76
N TRP A 258 -12.47 -3.08 -3.07
CA TRP A 258 -12.03 -4.46 -2.87
C TRP A 258 -11.01 -4.62 -1.74
N GLY A 259 -11.07 -5.77 -1.08
CA GLY A 259 -10.18 -6.20 -0.01
C GLY A 259 -10.08 -7.72 0.04
N MET A 260 -9.46 -8.23 1.10
CA MET A 260 -9.39 -9.65 1.44
C MET A 260 -10.65 -10.10 2.18
N ASP A 261 -10.96 -11.39 2.16
CA ASP A 261 -12.10 -11.95 2.88
C ASP A 261 -11.79 -12.15 4.37
N ILE A 262 -11.87 -11.05 5.11
CA ILE A 262 -11.58 -10.98 6.54
C ILE A 262 -12.60 -11.70 7.43
N ASN A 263 -13.65 -12.28 6.84
CA ASN A 263 -14.73 -12.99 7.53
C ASN A 263 -14.81 -14.47 7.11
N ALA A 264 -13.93 -14.93 6.21
CA ALA A 264 -13.93 -16.31 5.75
C ALA A 264 -13.50 -17.30 6.84
N GLY A 265 -14.03 -18.51 6.74
CA GLY A 265 -13.61 -19.66 7.54
C GLY A 265 -14.17 -19.67 8.96
N ASP A 266 -13.50 -20.40 9.83
CA ASP A 266 -13.88 -20.57 11.23
C ASP A 266 -12.82 -19.95 12.14
N PRO A 267 -13.18 -18.99 13.02
CA PRO A 267 -12.23 -18.29 13.86
C PRO A 267 -11.53 -19.21 14.88
N ALA A 268 -12.08 -20.39 15.18
CA ALA A 268 -11.45 -21.36 16.06
C ALA A 268 -10.33 -22.16 15.37
N SER A 269 -10.32 -22.24 14.03
CA SER A 269 -9.36 -23.05 13.27
C SER A 269 -8.44 -22.26 12.34
N ASN A 270 -8.82 -21.05 11.95
CA ASN A 270 -8.04 -20.24 11.03
C ASN A 270 -6.64 -19.91 11.59
N ASN A 271 -5.65 -19.93 10.70
CA ASN A 271 -4.24 -19.62 10.99
C ASN A 271 -3.55 -19.11 9.71
N PHE A 272 -2.23 -18.91 9.71
CA PHE A 272 -1.47 -18.41 8.55
C PHE A 272 -1.50 -19.33 7.33
N SER A 273 -1.88 -20.60 7.48
CA SER A 273 -2.08 -21.53 6.35
C SER A 273 -3.50 -21.46 5.76
N PHE A 274 -4.43 -20.73 6.39
CA PHE A 274 -5.79 -20.57 5.89
C PHE A 274 -5.83 -19.69 4.64
N THR A 275 -6.15 -20.30 3.50
CA THR A 275 -6.13 -19.62 2.20
C THR A 275 -7.38 -18.78 1.93
N GLY A 276 -8.50 -19.06 2.61
CA GLY A 276 -9.77 -18.37 2.37
C GLY A 276 -9.72 -16.87 2.62
N PHE A 277 -8.83 -16.41 3.52
CA PHE A 277 -8.57 -14.99 3.74
C PHE A 277 -8.13 -14.26 2.46
N TYR A 278 -7.29 -14.88 1.63
CA TYR A 278 -6.66 -14.22 0.47
C TYR A 278 -7.61 -14.02 -0.73
N LYS A 279 -8.87 -14.45 -0.61
CA LYS A 279 -9.87 -14.21 -1.65
C LYS A 279 -10.22 -12.72 -1.71
N ARG A 280 -10.23 -12.16 -2.92
CA ARG A 280 -10.66 -10.79 -3.16
C ARG A 280 -12.17 -10.70 -3.08
N VAL A 281 -12.67 -9.85 -2.20
CA VAL A 281 -14.11 -9.58 -2.03
C VAL A 281 -14.38 -8.08 -1.97
N PRO A 282 -15.55 -7.61 -2.46
CA PRO A 282 -15.96 -6.24 -2.23
C PRO A 282 -16.27 -6.03 -0.74
N PHE A 283 -15.60 -5.08 -0.09
CA PHE A 283 -15.81 -4.78 1.33
C PHE A 283 -16.77 -3.60 1.56
N GLU A 284 -16.99 -2.78 0.52
CA GLU A 284 -17.84 -1.60 0.50
C GLU A 284 -18.26 -1.29 -0.94
N GLU A 285 -19.46 -0.76 -1.14
CA GLU A 285 -19.90 -0.16 -2.40
C GLU A 285 -20.14 1.33 -2.18
N ARG A 286 -19.52 2.18 -3.00
CA ARG A 286 -19.56 3.64 -2.87
C ARG A 286 -20.38 4.27 -3.98
N VAL A 287 -20.98 5.41 -3.67
CA VAL A 287 -21.64 6.25 -4.67
C VAL A 287 -20.75 7.44 -5.00
N PHE A 288 -20.52 7.68 -6.30
CA PHE A 288 -19.88 8.90 -6.77
C PHE A 288 -20.83 9.67 -7.69
N ARG A 289 -21.13 10.93 -7.34
CA ARG A 289 -21.92 11.85 -8.17
C ARG A 289 -21.01 12.92 -8.72
N LYS A 290 -21.38 13.50 -9.87
CA LYS A 290 -20.62 14.61 -10.47
C LYS A 290 -20.45 15.80 -9.51
N ALA A 291 -21.42 16.05 -8.64
CA ALA A 291 -21.32 17.03 -7.55
C ALA A 291 -20.07 16.86 -6.66
N TYR A 292 -19.61 15.62 -6.44
CA TYR A 292 -18.53 15.29 -5.50
C TYR A 292 -17.12 15.66 -6.01
N TYR A 293 -17.02 16.27 -7.19
CA TYR A 293 -15.81 16.97 -7.61
C TYR A 293 -15.54 18.23 -6.79
N LEU A 294 -16.58 18.86 -6.24
CA LEU A 294 -16.49 20.07 -5.42
C LEU A 294 -17.18 19.81 -4.08
N PHE A 295 -16.69 20.42 -3.00
CA PHE A 295 -17.40 20.39 -1.73
C PHE A 295 -18.64 21.30 -1.79
N PRO A 296 -19.75 20.95 -1.14
CA PRO A 296 -20.88 21.86 -1.03
C PRO A 296 -20.47 23.08 -0.23
N ILE A 297 -20.93 24.25 -0.64
CA ILE A 297 -20.87 25.44 0.20
C ILE A 297 -21.97 25.28 1.27
N PRO A 298 -21.66 25.41 2.58
CA PRO A 298 -22.68 25.31 3.62
C PRO A 298 -23.81 26.30 3.38
N GLN A 299 -25.06 25.86 3.51
CA GLN A 299 -26.25 26.68 3.24
C GLN A 299 -26.23 28.00 4.03
N THR A 300 -25.78 27.94 5.29
CA THR A 300 -25.66 29.12 6.15
C THR A 300 -24.66 30.17 5.65
N GLU A 301 -23.69 29.80 4.80
CA GLU A 301 -22.79 30.77 4.17
C GLU A 301 -23.43 31.40 2.92
N ILE A 302 -24.22 30.64 2.18
CA ILE A 302 -25.00 31.14 1.03
C ILE A 302 -26.01 32.18 1.52
N ASP A 303 -26.73 31.88 2.61
CA ASP A 303 -27.77 32.76 3.17
C ASP A 303 -27.24 34.13 3.65
N LYS A 304 -25.92 34.26 3.88
CA LYS A 304 -25.29 35.53 4.29
C LYS A 304 -25.07 36.51 3.13
N SER A 305 -25.08 36.03 1.89
CA SER A 305 -24.74 36.85 0.72
C SER A 305 -25.61 36.49 -0.47
N GLU A 306 -26.41 37.46 -0.93
CA GLU A 306 -27.26 37.32 -2.12
C GLU A 306 -26.46 37.00 -3.41
N ASN A 307 -25.15 37.27 -3.41
CA ASN A 307 -24.26 37.03 -4.55
C ASN A 307 -23.55 35.66 -4.49
N MET A 308 -23.65 34.91 -3.40
CA MET A 308 -23.02 33.61 -3.28
C MET A 308 -23.94 32.54 -3.89
N VAL A 309 -23.44 31.82 -4.89
CA VAL A 309 -24.16 30.69 -5.51
C VAL A 309 -23.50 29.38 -5.13
N GLN A 310 -24.31 28.33 -5.04
CA GLN A 310 -23.83 26.98 -4.75
C GLN A 310 -22.88 26.47 -5.86
N ASN A 311 -21.97 25.56 -5.49
CA ASN A 311 -21.15 24.84 -6.46
C ASN A 311 -22.04 24.01 -7.42
N PRO A 312 -21.62 23.82 -8.68
CA PRO A 312 -22.38 23.04 -9.64
C PRO A 312 -22.78 21.65 -9.13
N TRP A 313 -24.02 21.25 -9.43
CA TRP A 313 -24.62 19.94 -9.15
C TRP A 313 -24.98 19.64 -7.68
N TRP A 314 -24.79 20.59 -6.75
CA TRP A 314 -25.22 20.48 -5.35
C TRP A 314 -26.63 21.01 -5.09
#